data_AF-A0A7D3Y2C7-F1
#
_entry.id   AF-A0A7D3Y2C7-F1
#
_cell.length_a   1.000
_cell.length_b   1.000
_cell.length_c   1.000
_cell.angle_alpha   90.00
_cell.angle_beta   90.00
_cell.angle_gamma   90.00
#
_symmetry.space_group_name_H-M   'P 1'
#
loop_
_entity.id
_entity.type
_entity.pdbx_description
1 polymer ?
#
loop_
_entity_poly.entity_id
_entity_poly.type
_entity_poly.pdbx_seq_one_letter_code
_entity_poly.pdbx_strand_id
1 'polypeptide(L)'
;MCGGRGTRLGKGEKPLAAVAGRSMVDRALDALAASRVETAYAAVSPHTPRTRERLVARRDGGSDDPDAGSVDLRVLDTPGDGYVADLRAALEAGPDAPTLTLAVDLPLLDGPAVDAVLDAHAAADADALSVRVPAARKRELGASADAATRYDEADGGGEASDEANGGEASGEAADDRVPAGINVVGALGDAGDEAVRATRDARLAVNVNRPGDRRLAERLLTGDGPDSLPTGGIDWLDATAARGGGGRS
;
A
#
# COMPACT_ATOMS: atom_id res chain seq x y z
N MET A 1 5.10 -6.24 -1.81
CA MET A 1 5.89 -6.50 -0.58
C MET A 1 5.19 -7.51 0.32
N CYS A 2 5.82 -8.68 0.50
CA CYS A 2 5.24 -9.85 1.16
C CYS A 2 6.11 -10.40 2.32
N GLY A 3 7.09 -9.63 2.83
CA GLY A 3 8.03 -10.09 3.87
C GLY A 3 7.60 -9.85 5.32
N GLY A 4 6.35 -9.42 5.56
CA GLY A 4 5.90 -8.93 6.86
C GLY A 4 5.63 -10.02 7.92
N ARG A 5 6.11 -9.81 9.15
CA ARG A 5 5.79 -10.66 10.30
C ARG A 5 4.39 -10.35 10.86
N GLY A 6 3.59 -11.37 11.16
CA GLY A 6 2.24 -11.25 11.72
C GLY A 6 2.18 -11.15 13.24
N THR A 7 3.24 -10.66 13.90
CA THR A 7 3.36 -10.66 15.36
C THR A 7 2.18 -9.97 16.06
N ARG A 8 1.72 -8.84 15.51
CA ARG A 8 0.58 -8.07 16.02
C ARG A 8 -0.79 -8.70 15.74
N LEU A 9 -0.89 -9.65 14.82
CA LEU A 9 -2.15 -10.28 14.37
C LEU A 9 -2.44 -11.65 15.02
N GLY A 10 -1.62 -12.09 15.98
CA GLY A 10 -1.83 -13.36 16.70
C GLY A 10 -0.79 -14.45 16.42
N LYS A 11 0.37 -14.11 15.83
CA LYS A 11 1.49 -14.97 15.39
C LYS A 11 1.29 -15.56 13.98
N GLY A 12 2.41 -15.82 13.30
CA GLY A 12 2.45 -16.26 11.90
C GLY A 12 2.97 -15.19 10.94
N GLU A 13 2.71 -15.38 9.65
CA GLU A 13 3.14 -14.49 8.57
C GLU A 13 2.01 -13.53 8.22
N LYS A 14 2.29 -12.22 8.23
CA LYS A 14 1.26 -11.19 7.99
C LYS A 14 0.56 -11.37 6.64
N PRO A 15 1.26 -11.60 5.50
CA PRO A 15 0.61 -11.81 4.21
C PRO A 15 -0.44 -12.93 4.19
N LEU A 16 -0.25 -13.97 5.00
CA LEU A 16 -1.16 -15.11 5.08
C LEU A 16 -2.32 -14.92 6.06
N ALA A 17 -2.34 -13.84 6.84
CA ALA A 17 -3.46 -13.60 7.74
C ALA A 17 -4.74 -13.44 6.91
N ALA A 18 -5.77 -14.21 7.28
CA ALA A 18 -7.04 -14.19 6.59
C ALA A 18 -7.87 -12.97 7.01
N VAL A 19 -8.54 -12.36 6.03
CA VAL A 19 -9.58 -11.36 6.20
C VAL A 19 -10.80 -11.90 5.46
N ALA A 20 -11.90 -12.15 6.17
CA ALA A 20 -13.11 -12.78 5.61
C ALA A 20 -12.79 -14.04 4.78
N GLY A 21 -12.03 -14.97 5.37
CA GLY A 21 -11.72 -16.29 4.79
C GLY A 21 -10.63 -16.34 3.72
N ARG A 22 -10.16 -15.19 3.21
CA ARG A 22 -9.11 -15.11 2.17
C ARG A 22 -7.86 -14.43 2.69
N SER A 23 -6.69 -14.96 2.35
CA SER A 23 -5.42 -14.39 2.79
C SER A 23 -5.20 -12.99 2.20
N MET A 24 -4.50 -12.12 2.92
CA MET A 24 -4.20 -10.76 2.46
C MET A 24 -3.36 -10.76 1.17
N VAL A 25 -2.38 -11.66 1.04
CA VAL A 25 -1.59 -11.81 -0.19
C VAL A 25 -2.46 -12.26 -1.37
N ASP A 26 -3.41 -13.17 -1.15
CA ASP A 26 -4.30 -13.61 -2.22
C ASP A 26 -5.23 -12.48 -2.67
N ARG A 27 -5.77 -11.69 -1.74
CA ARG A 27 -6.61 -10.52 -2.04
C ARG A 27 -5.85 -9.49 -2.87
N ALA A 28 -4.62 -9.18 -2.47
CA ALA A 28 -3.78 -8.24 -3.22
C ALA A 28 -3.51 -8.75 -4.65
N LEU A 29 -3.23 -10.05 -4.82
CA LEU A 29 -3.04 -10.63 -6.15
C LEU A 29 -4.32 -10.68 -6.98
N ASP A 30 -5.49 -10.87 -6.36
CA ASP A 30 -6.77 -10.78 -7.08
C ASP A 30 -7.02 -9.35 -7.59
N ALA A 31 -6.72 -8.34 -6.77
CA ALA A 31 -6.84 -6.94 -7.15
C ALA A 31 -5.91 -6.58 -8.32
N LEU A 32 -4.66 -7.06 -8.30
CA LEU A 32 -3.73 -6.88 -9.41
C LEU A 32 -4.18 -7.62 -10.68
N ALA A 33 -4.68 -8.84 -10.53
CA ALA A 33 -5.17 -9.63 -11.65
C ALA A 33 -6.44 -9.05 -12.29
N ALA A 34 -7.23 -8.29 -11.52
CA ALA A 34 -8.42 -7.57 -11.99
C ALA A 34 -8.12 -6.13 -12.46
N SER A 35 -6.85 -5.72 -12.51
CA SER A 35 -6.43 -4.40 -13.01
C SER A 35 -5.64 -4.54 -14.32
N ARG A 36 -5.10 -3.43 -14.83
CA ARG A 36 -4.19 -3.42 -15.99
C ARG A 36 -2.76 -3.88 -15.68
N VAL A 37 -2.47 -4.36 -14.46
CA VAL A 37 -1.12 -4.84 -14.11
C VAL A 37 -0.87 -6.21 -14.74
N GLU A 38 0.13 -6.28 -15.62
CA GLU A 38 0.46 -7.51 -16.35
C GLU A 38 1.42 -8.43 -15.58
N THR A 39 2.36 -7.86 -14.81
CA THR A 39 3.38 -8.61 -14.06
C THR A 39 3.43 -8.14 -12.61
N ALA A 40 3.45 -9.09 -11.68
CA ALA A 40 3.62 -8.83 -10.25
C ALA A 40 4.88 -9.52 -9.71
N TYR A 41 5.73 -8.72 -9.06
CA TYR A 41 6.88 -9.23 -8.32
C TYR A 41 6.55 -9.31 -6.82
N ALA A 42 6.33 -10.53 -6.33
CA ALA A 42 6.06 -10.80 -4.93
C ALA A 42 7.36 -11.01 -4.15
N ALA A 43 7.83 -9.94 -3.50
CA ALA A 43 9.03 -9.94 -2.67
C ALA A 43 8.77 -10.55 -1.28
N VAL A 44 9.30 -11.74 -1.00
CA VAL A 44 9.21 -12.44 0.29
C VAL A 44 10.54 -12.33 1.05
N SER A 45 10.51 -12.56 2.36
CA SER A 45 11.72 -12.59 3.19
C SER A 45 11.90 -13.94 3.90
N PRO A 46 13.05 -14.22 4.55
CA PRO A 46 13.23 -15.39 5.42
C PRO A 46 12.19 -15.51 6.54
N HIS A 47 11.48 -14.42 6.84
CA HIS A 47 10.43 -14.39 7.85
C HIS A 47 9.08 -14.90 7.35
N THR A 48 8.96 -15.13 6.03
CA THR A 48 7.71 -15.50 5.37
C THR A 48 7.81 -16.73 4.45
N PRO A 49 8.36 -17.88 4.91
CA PRO A 49 8.53 -19.07 4.07
C PRO A 49 7.20 -19.68 3.59
N ARG A 50 6.14 -19.66 4.39
CA ARG A 50 4.82 -20.20 3.98
C ARG A 50 4.16 -19.31 2.94
N THR A 51 4.40 -18.00 3.00
CA THR A 51 3.95 -17.05 1.99
C THR A 51 4.62 -17.36 0.67
N ARG A 52 5.93 -17.67 0.68
CA ARG A 52 6.67 -18.12 -0.51
C ARG A 52 6.05 -19.39 -1.10
N GLU A 53 5.81 -20.42 -0.28
CA GLU A 53 5.15 -21.66 -0.71
C GLU A 53 3.78 -21.38 -1.34
N ARG A 54 2.95 -20.53 -0.71
CA ARG A 54 1.64 -20.14 -1.23
C ARG A 54 1.74 -19.42 -2.59
N LEU A 55 2.69 -18.50 -2.74
CA LEU A 55 2.90 -17.75 -3.97
C LEU A 55 3.35 -18.66 -5.12
N VAL A 56 4.27 -19.59 -4.85
CA VAL A 56 4.71 -20.60 -5.83
C VAL A 56 3.54 -21.49 -6.24
N ALA A 57 2.78 -22.00 -5.27
CA ALA A 57 1.60 -22.83 -5.56
C ALA A 57 0.54 -22.07 -6.39
N ARG A 58 0.37 -20.77 -6.15
CA ARG A 58 -0.56 -19.93 -6.92
C ARG A 58 -0.07 -19.67 -8.34
N ARG A 59 1.22 -19.35 -8.52
CA ARG A 59 1.84 -19.16 -9.84
C ARG A 59 1.70 -20.42 -10.69
N ASP A 60 1.97 -21.58 -10.09
CA ASP A 60 1.95 -22.87 -10.79
C ASP A 60 0.52 -23.43 -10.96
N GLY A 61 -0.45 -22.89 -10.20
CA GLY A 61 -1.80 -23.42 -10.06
C GLY A 61 -2.76 -23.15 -11.22
N GLY A 62 -2.41 -22.27 -12.17
CA GLY A 62 -3.27 -21.88 -13.29
C GLY A 62 -4.62 -21.27 -12.87
N SER A 63 -5.29 -20.61 -13.81
CA SER A 63 -6.73 -20.38 -13.73
C SER A 63 -7.36 -21.19 -14.85
N ASP A 64 -8.29 -22.09 -14.51
CA ASP A 64 -9.13 -22.75 -15.53
C ASP A 64 -10.21 -21.80 -16.07
N ASP A 65 -10.37 -20.62 -15.46
CA ASP A 65 -11.27 -19.56 -15.90
C ASP A 65 -10.51 -18.59 -16.82
N PRO A 66 -10.82 -18.56 -18.13
CA PRO A 66 -10.19 -17.65 -19.10
C PRO A 66 -10.62 -16.18 -18.92
N ASP A 67 -11.71 -15.91 -18.20
CA ASP A 67 -12.20 -14.56 -17.91
C ASP A 67 -11.67 -14.02 -16.57
N ALA A 68 -11.11 -14.89 -15.72
CA ALA A 68 -10.35 -14.46 -14.57
C ALA A 68 -9.04 -13.85 -15.09
N GLY A 69 -8.93 -12.52 -15.04
CA GLY A 69 -7.69 -11.83 -15.35
C GLY A 69 -6.50 -12.51 -14.67
N SER A 70 -5.36 -12.55 -15.34
CA SER A 70 -4.16 -13.24 -14.86
C SER A 70 -3.00 -12.26 -14.83
N VAL A 71 -2.32 -12.20 -13.69
CA VAL A 71 -1.06 -11.47 -13.55
C VAL A 71 0.10 -12.45 -13.59
N ASP A 72 1.14 -12.18 -14.38
CA ASP A 72 2.37 -12.98 -14.38
C ASP A 72 3.09 -12.80 -13.03
N LEU A 73 3.08 -13.84 -12.21
CA LEU A 73 3.57 -13.79 -10.85
C LEU A 73 5.02 -14.28 -10.76
N ARG A 74 5.92 -13.37 -10.38
CA ARG A 74 7.33 -13.65 -10.10
C ARG A 74 7.60 -13.55 -8.61
N VAL A 75 8.24 -14.55 -8.03
CA VAL A 75 8.55 -14.57 -6.59
C VAL A 75 10.01 -14.20 -6.41
N LEU A 76 10.28 -13.16 -5.60
CA LEU A 76 11.62 -12.68 -5.31
C LEU A 76 11.94 -12.90 -3.84
N ASP A 77 13.13 -13.41 -3.55
CA ASP A 77 13.63 -13.52 -2.18
C ASP A 77 14.42 -12.24 -1.83
N THR A 78 14.04 -11.57 -0.74
CA THR A 78 14.72 -10.37 -0.20
C THR A 78 15.35 -10.67 1.17
N PRO A 79 16.28 -9.84 1.67
CA PRO A 79 17.00 -10.14 2.93
C PRO A 79 16.12 -10.21 4.20
N GLY A 80 15.03 -9.43 4.25
CA GLY A 80 14.18 -9.32 5.43
C GLY A 80 14.68 -8.32 6.48
N ASP A 81 15.53 -7.37 6.07
CA ASP A 81 16.17 -6.37 6.94
C ASP A 81 15.32 -5.11 7.17
N GLY A 82 14.10 -5.09 6.63
CA GLY A 82 13.16 -4.00 6.77
C GLY A 82 12.55 -3.57 5.43
N TYR A 83 11.48 -2.79 5.50
CA TYR A 83 10.69 -2.44 4.32
C TYR A 83 11.52 -1.76 3.22
N VAL A 84 12.32 -0.75 3.58
CA VAL A 84 13.11 0.04 2.61
C VAL A 84 14.18 -0.83 1.96
N ALA A 85 14.92 -1.61 2.75
CA ALA A 85 15.96 -2.51 2.25
C ALA A 85 15.37 -3.59 1.32
N ASP A 86 14.25 -4.21 1.72
CA ASP A 86 13.58 -5.23 0.91
C ASP A 86 12.98 -4.64 -0.37
N LEU A 87 12.41 -3.44 -0.31
CA LEU A 87 11.87 -2.78 -1.48
C LEU A 87 12.99 -2.47 -2.49
N ARG A 88 14.10 -1.90 -2.02
CA ARG A 88 15.27 -1.64 -2.86
C ARG A 88 15.79 -2.92 -3.52
N ALA A 89 15.98 -4.00 -2.75
CA ALA A 89 16.42 -5.28 -3.28
C ALA A 89 15.45 -5.85 -4.32
N ALA A 90 14.13 -5.68 -4.12
CA ALA A 90 13.12 -6.11 -5.08
C ALA A 90 13.16 -5.30 -6.39
N LEU A 91 13.33 -3.97 -6.30
CA LEU A 91 13.45 -3.08 -7.45
C LEU A 91 14.73 -3.36 -8.26
N GLU A 92 15.86 -3.61 -7.58
CA GLU A 92 17.13 -3.97 -8.24
C GLU A 92 17.06 -5.33 -8.97
N ALA A 93 16.16 -6.22 -8.54
CA ALA A 93 16.08 -7.59 -9.05
C ALA A 93 15.11 -7.79 -10.22
N GLY A 94 14.20 -6.85 -10.51
CA GLY A 94 13.04 -7.22 -11.33
C GLY A 94 12.31 -6.14 -12.13
N PRO A 95 11.47 -5.30 -11.51
CA PRO A 95 10.58 -4.44 -12.26
C PRO A 95 11.32 -3.27 -12.91
N ASP A 96 11.03 -3.03 -14.18
CA ASP A 96 11.42 -1.80 -14.85
C ASP A 96 10.60 -0.62 -14.27
N ALA A 97 11.24 0.55 -14.20
CA ALA A 97 10.57 1.78 -13.80
C ALA A 97 9.79 2.40 -14.97
N PRO A 98 8.68 3.11 -14.69
CA PRO A 98 8.05 3.28 -13.38
C PRO A 98 7.31 2.01 -12.94
N THR A 99 7.34 1.71 -11.64
CA THR A 99 6.67 0.50 -11.12
C THR A 99 5.75 0.76 -9.93
N LEU A 100 4.63 0.04 -9.89
CA LEU A 100 3.69 0.08 -8.79
C LEU A 100 4.23 -0.75 -7.62
N THR A 101 4.40 -0.10 -6.47
CA THR A 101 4.71 -0.78 -5.21
C THR A 101 3.43 -0.98 -4.41
N LEU A 102 3.27 -2.17 -3.82
CA LEU A 102 2.09 -2.53 -3.03
C LEU A 102 2.49 -3.30 -1.77
N ALA A 103 2.05 -2.82 -0.61
CA ALA A 103 1.97 -3.57 0.64
C ALA A 103 0.71 -4.43 0.62
N VAL A 104 0.84 -5.72 0.89
CA VAL A 104 -0.29 -6.67 0.82
C VAL A 104 -1.31 -6.50 1.94
N ASP A 105 -1.12 -5.56 2.86
CA ASP A 105 -1.99 -5.36 4.02
C ASP A 105 -3.21 -4.48 3.76
N LEU A 106 -3.56 -4.26 2.48
CA LEU A 106 -4.75 -3.55 2.02
C LEU A 106 -5.82 -4.55 1.52
N PRO A 107 -6.54 -5.26 2.40
CA PRO A 107 -7.46 -6.34 2.01
C PRO A 107 -8.73 -5.87 1.28
N LEU A 108 -8.96 -4.55 1.24
CA LEU A 108 -10.09 -3.91 0.59
C LEU A 108 -9.75 -3.45 -0.84
N LEU A 109 -8.48 -3.53 -1.24
CA LEU A 109 -8.04 -3.12 -2.57
C LEU A 109 -8.71 -3.98 -3.65
N ASP A 110 -9.11 -3.34 -4.75
CA ASP A 110 -9.70 -3.98 -5.93
C ASP A 110 -9.02 -3.46 -7.22
N GLY A 111 -9.33 -4.10 -8.35
CA GLY A 111 -8.77 -3.73 -9.66
C GLY A 111 -9.00 -2.26 -10.03
N PRO A 112 -10.24 -1.74 -9.96
CA PRO A 112 -10.52 -0.34 -10.25
C PRO A 112 -9.75 0.67 -9.40
N ALA A 113 -9.51 0.38 -8.11
CA ALA A 113 -8.66 1.23 -7.27
C ALA A 113 -7.19 1.22 -7.73
N VAL A 114 -6.66 0.05 -8.10
CA VAL A 114 -5.31 -0.05 -8.68
C VAL A 114 -5.22 0.76 -9.98
N ASP A 115 -6.19 0.59 -10.88
CA ASP A 115 -6.21 1.32 -12.15
C ASP A 115 -6.30 2.84 -11.95
N ALA A 116 -7.08 3.30 -10.98
CA ALA A 116 -7.16 4.72 -10.64
C ALA A 116 -5.82 5.30 -10.13
N VAL A 117 -4.99 4.51 -9.44
CA VAL A 117 -3.62 4.93 -9.06
C VAL A 117 -2.72 5.05 -10.29
N LEU A 118 -2.80 4.09 -11.23
CA LEU A 118 -2.05 4.13 -12.48
C LEU A 118 -2.44 5.35 -13.34
N ASP A 119 -3.75 5.63 -13.45
CA ASP A 119 -4.25 6.80 -14.17
C ASP A 119 -3.82 8.10 -13.50
N ALA A 120 -3.82 8.15 -12.16
CA ALA A 120 -3.37 9.33 -11.42
C ALA A 120 -1.88 9.62 -11.64
N HIS A 121 -1.05 8.59 -11.75
CA HIS A 121 0.37 8.74 -12.10
C HIS A 121 0.53 9.23 -13.54
N ALA A 122 -0.14 8.59 -14.51
CA ALA A 122 -0.10 9.00 -15.90
C ALA A 122 -0.55 10.47 -16.11
N ALA A 123 -1.51 10.94 -15.32
CA ALA A 123 -1.99 12.32 -15.36
C ALA A 123 -1.10 13.32 -14.60
N ALA A 124 -0.18 12.86 -13.76
CA ALA A 124 0.66 13.74 -12.93
C ALA A 124 1.91 14.26 -13.65
N ASP A 125 2.31 13.62 -14.77
CA ASP A 125 3.54 13.94 -15.51
C ASP A 125 4.77 14.02 -14.58
N ALA A 126 4.91 13.01 -13.72
CA ALA A 126 5.97 12.89 -12.72
C ALA A 126 6.55 11.47 -12.76
N ASP A 127 7.79 11.29 -12.30
CA ASP A 127 8.48 9.99 -12.30
C ASP A 127 7.95 9.03 -11.23
N ALA A 128 7.40 9.58 -10.15
CA ALA A 128 6.86 8.85 -9.02
C ALA A 128 5.52 9.43 -8.54
N LEU A 129 4.73 8.59 -7.87
CA LEU A 129 3.47 8.97 -7.25
C LEU A 129 3.37 8.42 -5.81
N SER A 130 3.32 9.35 -4.85
CA SER A 130 2.95 9.10 -3.46
C SER A 130 1.43 9.09 -3.29
N VAL A 131 0.86 7.94 -2.91
CA VAL A 131 -0.56 7.86 -2.54
C VAL A 131 -0.70 7.98 -1.03
N ARG A 132 -1.45 8.99 -0.62
CA ARG A 132 -1.59 9.37 0.79
C ARG A 132 -3.05 9.34 1.23
N VAL A 133 -3.27 9.15 2.52
CA VAL A 133 -4.61 9.23 3.13
C VAL A 133 -4.54 10.08 4.40
N PRO A 134 -5.51 10.97 4.67
CA PRO A 134 -5.55 11.70 5.93
C PRO A 134 -5.60 10.74 7.12
N ALA A 135 -4.75 10.94 8.14
CA ALA A 135 -4.76 10.12 9.35
C ALA A 135 -6.08 10.25 10.11
N ALA A 136 -6.73 11.43 10.04
CA ALA A 136 -8.10 11.63 10.49
C ALA A 136 -9.08 10.64 9.87
N ARG A 137 -8.94 10.34 8.57
CA ARG A 137 -9.81 9.37 7.89
C ARG A 137 -9.60 7.95 8.40
N LYS A 138 -8.35 7.55 8.67
CA LYS A 138 -8.08 6.25 9.31
C LYS A 138 -8.76 6.15 10.68
N ARG A 139 -8.68 7.21 11.49
CA ARG A 139 -9.33 7.29 12.81
C ARG A 139 -10.85 7.22 12.74
N GLU A 140 -11.47 7.95 11.79
CA GLU A 140 -12.92 7.92 11.57
C GLU A 140 -13.45 6.53 11.23
N LEU A 141 -12.72 5.78 10.40
CA LEU A 141 -13.05 4.40 10.06
C LEU A 141 -12.84 3.43 11.24
N GLY A 142 -12.12 3.85 12.28
CA GLY A 142 -11.66 2.99 13.37
C GLY A 142 -10.46 2.11 13.01
N ALA A 143 -9.74 2.47 11.94
CA ALA A 143 -8.49 1.82 11.56
C ALA A 143 -7.33 2.36 12.40
N SER A 144 -6.34 1.52 12.67
CA SER A 144 -5.12 1.94 13.34
C SER A 144 -4.34 2.93 12.46
N ALA A 145 -4.04 4.09 13.01
CA ALA A 145 -3.05 5.01 12.47
C ALA A 145 -1.67 4.57 12.97
N ASP A 146 -1.21 3.38 12.58
CA ASP A 146 0.18 3.01 12.86
C ASP A 146 1.06 3.96 12.02
N ALA A 147 1.68 4.95 12.69
CA ALA A 147 2.68 5.86 12.15
C ALA A 147 4.02 5.13 11.90
N ALA A 148 3.97 3.99 11.19
CA ALA A 148 5.17 3.24 10.80
C ALA A 148 5.90 3.88 9.61
N THR A 149 5.64 5.15 9.32
CA THR A 149 6.25 5.87 8.19
C THR A 149 6.61 7.29 8.59
N ARG A 150 7.43 7.40 9.64
CA ARG A 150 8.55 8.32 9.54
C ARG A 150 9.65 7.53 8.88
N TYR A 151 10.00 7.87 7.65
CA TYR A 151 11.24 7.37 7.07
C TYR A 151 12.34 7.94 7.97
N ASP A 152 13.08 7.07 8.65
CA ASP A 152 14.23 7.47 9.47
C ASP A 152 15.25 8.11 8.52
N GLU A 153 15.25 9.44 8.48
CA GLU A 153 16.44 10.18 8.12
C GLU A 153 17.45 10.00 9.25
N ALA A 154 18.59 9.43 8.88
CA ALA A 154 19.85 9.37 9.61
C ALA A 154 19.96 8.37 10.78
N ASP A 155 20.75 7.33 10.47
CA ASP A 155 21.81 6.77 11.31
C ASP A 155 22.16 7.59 12.57
N GLY A 156 22.01 6.99 13.75
CA GLY A 156 22.39 7.62 15.02
C GLY A 156 21.82 6.88 16.23
N GLY A 157 22.60 5.95 16.78
CA GLY A 157 22.23 5.24 18.01
C GLY A 157 21.92 6.19 19.17
N GLY A 158 20.89 5.83 19.95
CA GLY A 158 20.52 6.56 21.15
C GLY A 158 19.34 5.89 21.84
N GLU A 159 19.56 5.48 23.08
CA GLU A 159 18.65 4.72 23.93
C GLU A 159 17.36 5.47 24.29
N ALA A 160 16.36 4.69 24.65
CA ALA A 160 15.08 5.16 25.17
C ALA A 160 15.23 6.09 26.38
N SER A 161 14.49 7.19 26.38
CA SER A 161 14.04 7.83 27.62
C SER A 161 12.65 8.42 27.42
N ASP A 162 11.76 8.08 28.34
CA ASP A 162 10.56 8.84 28.68
C ASP A 162 10.95 10.31 28.94
N GLU A 163 10.17 11.26 28.43
CA GLU A 163 9.57 12.31 29.24
C GLU A 163 8.65 13.23 28.43
N ALA A 164 7.57 13.65 29.09
CA ALA A 164 6.56 14.55 28.59
C ALA A 164 7.13 15.97 28.38
N ASN A 165 6.72 16.64 27.29
CA ASN A 165 6.56 18.09 27.35
C ASN A 165 5.53 18.60 26.34
N GLY A 166 4.62 19.45 26.83
CA GLY A 166 3.76 20.27 25.98
C GLY A 166 4.58 21.42 25.40
N GLY A 167 4.50 21.58 24.09
CA GLY A 167 5.05 22.72 23.37
C GLY A 167 4.07 23.14 22.28
N GLU A 168 3.57 24.37 22.39
CA GLU A 168 2.71 25.01 21.39
C GLU A 168 3.49 25.15 20.08
N ALA A 169 3.01 24.49 19.02
CA ALA A 169 3.59 24.58 17.69
C ALA A 169 2.81 25.62 16.86
N SER A 170 3.35 26.84 16.81
CA SER A 170 3.04 27.81 15.75
C SER A 170 3.96 27.52 14.56
N GLY A 171 3.40 26.94 13.51
CA GLY A 171 4.05 26.66 12.22
C GLY A 171 3.18 25.67 11.46
N GLU A 172 2.76 26.04 10.25
CA GLU A 172 1.85 25.32 9.34
C GLU A 172 1.69 23.82 9.63
N ALA A 173 0.45 23.40 9.95
CA ALA A 173 0.13 22.03 10.30
C ALA A 173 0.74 21.07 9.27
N ALA A 174 1.77 20.33 9.66
CA ALA A 174 2.30 19.21 8.90
C ALA A 174 1.12 18.40 8.37
N ASP A 175 1.03 18.27 7.05
CA ASP A 175 -0.05 17.59 6.36
C ASP A 175 -0.22 16.21 7.01
N ASP A 176 -1.28 16.02 7.81
CA ASP A 176 -1.56 14.82 8.64
C ASP A 176 -1.98 13.65 7.73
N ARG A 177 -1.20 13.40 6.68
CA ARG A 177 -1.43 12.39 5.66
C ARG A 177 -0.35 11.33 5.76
N VAL A 178 -0.78 10.07 5.77
CA VAL A 178 0.10 8.92 5.86
C VAL A 178 0.09 8.14 4.54
N PRO A 179 1.16 7.39 4.23
CA PRO A 179 1.17 6.48 3.09
C PRO A 179 0.00 5.49 3.13
N ALA A 180 -0.63 5.27 1.97
CA ALA A 180 -1.66 4.25 1.80
C ALA A 180 -1.05 2.83 1.81
N GLY A 181 0.20 2.70 1.35
CA GLY A 181 0.84 1.40 1.13
C GLY A 181 0.74 0.91 -0.32
N ILE A 182 0.30 1.76 -1.24
CA ILE A 182 0.38 1.57 -2.69
C ILE A 182 0.95 2.86 -3.30
N ASN A 183 1.98 2.79 -4.13
CA ASN A 183 2.62 3.97 -4.74
C ASN A 183 3.19 3.62 -6.11
N VAL A 184 3.55 4.61 -6.93
CA VAL A 184 4.39 4.40 -8.12
C VAL A 184 5.78 4.95 -7.83
N VAL A 185 6.82 4.20 -8.14
CA VAL A 185 8.22 4.62 -7.98
C VAL A 185 8.90 4.69 -9.33
N GLY A 186 9.73 5.74 -9.50
CA GLY A 186 10.55 5.94 -10.68
C GLY A 186 11.82 5.09 -10.68
N ALA A 187 12.76 5.42 -11.56
CA ALA A 187 14.02 4.70 -11.70
C ALA A 187 14.89 4.79 -10.44
N LEU A 188 15.54 3.68 -10.08
CA LEU A 188 16.43 3.65 -8.92
C LEU A 188 17.60 4.64 -9.08
N GLY A 189 17.83 5.44 -8.05
CA GLY A 189 18.94 6.39 -8.00
C GLY A 189 18.68 7.68 -8.79
N ASP A 190 17.51 7.83 -9.40
CA ASP A 190 17.07 9.10 -9.97
C ASP A 190 16.24 9.88 -8.94
N ALA A 191 16.58 11.14 -8.74
CA ALA A 191 15.82 12.07 -7.90
C ALA A 191 14.81 12.81 -8.78
N GLY A 192 14.02 12.04 -9.51
CA GLY A 192 12.97 12.53 -10.39
C GLY A 192 11.83 13.20 -9.62
N ASP A 193 10.90 13.78 -10.36
CA ASP A 193 9.77 14.48 -9.76
C ASP A 193 8.80 13.48 -9.10
N GLU A 194 8.41 13.73 -7.85
CA GLU A 194 7.38 12.95 -7.14
C GLU A 194 6.09 13.76 -7.02
N ALA A 195 5.01 13.25 -7.62
CA ALA A 195 3.68 13.77 -7.39
C ALA A 195 3.07 13.18 -6.11
N VAL A 196 2.26 13.97 -5.41
CA VAL A 196 1.46 13.49 -4.27
C VAL A 196 -0.02 13.53 -4.64
N ARG A 197 -0.75 12.46 -4.31
CA ARG A 197 -2.21 12.41 -4.40
C ARG A 197 -2.78 11.85 -3.10
N ALA A 198 -3.79 12.52 -2.56
CA ALA A 198 -4.52 12.03 -1.42
C ALA A 198 -5.96 11.66 -1.72
N THR A 199 -6.47 10.68 -0.97
CA THR A 199 -7.86 10.26 -1.03
C THR A 199 -8.40 9.89 0.36
N ARG A 200 -9.73 9.82 0.48
CA ARG A 200 -10.43 9.28 1.65
C ARG A 200 -10.98 7.87 1.40
N ASP A 201 -10.69 7.28 0.25
CA ASP A 201 -11.19 5.96 -0.15
C ASP A 201 -10.81 4.88 0.87
N ALA A 202 -11.81 4.14 1.35
CA ALA A 202 -11.62 3.08 2.34
C ALA A 202 -10.72 1.95 1.82
N ARG A 203 -10.70 1.69 0.51
CA ARG A 203 -9.85 0.70 -0.14
C ARG A 203 -8.36 0.98 0.05
N LEU A 204 -8.00 2.26 0.25
CA LEU A 204 -6.63 2.74 0.47
C LEU A 204 -6.35 3.20 1.90
N ALA A 205 -7.39 3.41 2.71
CA ALA A 205 -7.25 3.89 4.08
C ALA A 205 -7.11 2.78 5.13
N VAL A 206 -7.53 1.55 4.83
CA VAL A 206 -7.57 0.45 5.82
C VAL A 206 -6.43 -0.54 5.60
N ASN A 207 -5.31 -0.33 6.29
CA ASN A 207 -4.24 -1.31 6.41
C ASN A 207 -4.53 -2.25 7.59
N VAL A 208 -4.40 -3.57 7.41
CA VAL A 208 -4.58 -4.56 8.47
C VAL A 208 -3.26 -4.85 9.18
N ASN A 209 -3.06 -4.18 10.32
CA ASN A 209 -1.89 -4.34 11.17
C ASN A 209 -2.23 -4.98 12.52
N ARG A 210 -3.47 -4.81 12.98
CA ARG A 210 -3.96 -5.27 14.28
C ARG A 210 -5.29 -6.03 14.14
N PRO A 211 -5.69 -6.82 15.16
CA PRO A 211 -6.97 -7.55 15.13
C PRO A 211 -8.19 -6.65 14.98
N GLY A 212 -8.10 -5.39 15.45
CA GLY A 212 -9.15 -4.38 15.25
C GLY A 212 -9.32 -4.01 13.78
N ASP A 213 -8.22 -3.76 13.07
CA ASP A 213 -8.22 -3.44 11.63
C ASP A 213 -8.80 -4.61 10.82
N ARG A 214 -8.42 -5.86 11.16
CA ARG A 214 -8.98 -7.05 10.51
C ARG A 214 -10.50 -7.08 10.63
N ARG A 215 -11.04 -6.89 11.85
CA ARG A 215 -12.49 -6.85 12.06
C ARG A 215 -13.16 -5.72 11.31
N LEU A 216 -12.50 -4.57 11.20
CA LEU A 216 -13.01 -3.45 10.40
C LEU A 216 -13.08 -3.81 8.92
N ALA A 217 -11.99 -4.34 8.35
CA ALA A 217 -11.95 -4.78 6.97
C ALA A 217 -13.00 -5.86 6.68
N GLU A 218 -13.18 -6.82 7.59
CA GLU A 218 -14.24 -7.85 7.49
C GLU A 218 -15.64 -7.23 7.42
N ARG A 219 -15.96 -6.27 8.31
CA ARG A 219 -17.26 -5.58 8.28
C ARG A 219 -17.48 -4.78 7.01
N LEU A 220 -16.44 -4.07 6.53
CA LEU A 220 -16.53 -3.31 5.27
C LEU A 220 -16.78 -4.24 4.08
N LEU A 221 -16.17 -5.43 4.05
CA LEU A 221 -16.41 -6.43 3.01
C LEU A 221 -17.80 -7.06 3.07
N THR A 222 -18.40 -7.20 4.26
CA THR A 222 -19.76 -7.74 4.41
C THR A 222 -20.86 -6.69 4.26
N GLY A 223 -20.50 -5.41 4.15
CA GLY A 223 -21.46 -4.30 4.11
C GLY A 223 -21.95 -3.83 5.49
N ASP A 224 -21.44 -4.41 6.58
CA ASP A 224 -21.73 -4.04 7.97
C ASP A 224 -20.75 -2.97 8.51
N GLY A 225 -19.94 -2.39 7.63
CA GLY A 225 -18.92 -1.41 7.95
C GLY A 225 -19.48 0.00 8.18
N PRO A 226 -18.64 0.93 8.67
CA PRO A 226 -19.06 2.33 8.83
C PRO A 226 -19.41 3.01 7.51
N ASP A 227 -18.86 2.52 6.39
CA ASP A 227 -19.07 3.03 5.04
C ASP A 227 -19.32 1.88 4.05
N SER A 228 -20.02 2.17 2.96
CA SER A 228 -20.05 1.28 1.79
C SER A 228 -18.74 1.40 1.00
N LEU A 229 -18.21 0.27 0.52
CA LEU A 229 -17.05 0.28 -0.37
C LEU A 229 -17.41 0.93 -1.71
N PRO A 230 -16.61 1.90 -2.21
CA PRO A 230 -16.82 2.47 -3.54
C PRO A 230 -16.69 1.39 -4.63
N THR A 231 -17.50 1.51 -5.67
CA THR A 231 -17.39 0.69 -6.89
C THR A 231 -16.86 1.58 -8.02
N GLY A 232 -15.61 1.41 -8.45
CA GLY A 232 -15.02 2.17 -9.56
C GLY A 232 -13.78 2.98 -9.17
N GLY A 233 -13.62 4.17 -9.77
CA GLY A 233 -12.44 5.03 -9.60
C GLY A 233 -12.25 5.59 -8.18
N ILE A 234 -11.22 6.42 -8.01
CA ILE A 234 -10.87 7.05 -6.72
C ILE A 234 -11.16 8.55 -6.80
N ASP A 235 -11.83 9.08 -5.77
CA ASP A 235 -11.97 10.52 -5.56
C ASP A 235 -10.67 11.09 -4.94
N TRP A 236 -9.93 11.86 -5.74
CA TRP A 236 -8.70 12.52 -5.32
C TRP A 236 -8.98 13.90 -4.71
N LEU A 237 -8.47 14.14 -3.50
CA LEU A 237 -8.66 15.39 -2.74
C LEU A 237 -7.94 16.59 -3.37
N ASP A 238 -6.84 16.33 -4.08
CA ASP A 238 -5.94 17.38 -4.56
C ASP A 238 -6.27 17.82 -6.01
N ALA A 239 -7.35 17.29 -6.60
CA ALA A 239 -7.76 17.56 -7.98
C ALA A 239 -8.27 19.01 -8.22
N THR A 240 -8.39 19.84 -7.18
CA THR A 240 -8.88 21.22 -7.30
C THR A 240 -7.81 22.30 -7.54
N ALA A 241 -6.53 21.97 -7.68
CA ALA A 241 -5.46 22.98 -7.85
C ALA A 241 -5.01 23.27 -9.31
N ALA A 242 -5.61 22.67 -10.34
CA ALA A 242 -5.15 22.81 -11.73
C ALA A 242 -6.08 23.62 -12.67
N ARG A 243 -6.88 24.57 -12.15
CA ARG A 243 -7.61 25.54 -12.98
C ARG A 243 -7.53 26.94 -12.41
N GLY A 244 -6.36 27.58 -12.57
CA GLY A 244 -6.13 28.94 -12.08
C GLY A 244 -5.03 29.71 -12.81
N GLY A 245 -4.73 29.39 -14.06
CA GLY A 245 -3.77 30.11 -14.90
C GLY A 245 -4.46 30.90 -16.02
N GLY A 246 -5.53 31.64 -15.68
CA GLY A 246 -6.19 32.55 -16.61
C GLY A 246 -5.20 33.64 -17.03
N GLY A 247 -4.94 33.70 -18.34
CA GLY A 247 -4.08 34.68 -18.96
C GLY A 247 -4.38 36.11 -18.51
N ARG A 248 -3.32 36.87 -18.29
CA ARG A 248 -3.38 38.33 -18.27
C ARG A 248 -2.72 38.82 -19.54
N SER A 249 -3.53 39.58 -20.29
CA SER A 249 -3.19 40.43 -21.43
C SER A 249 -1.93 41.26 -21.23
#